data_AF-A0A661XN42-F1
#
_entry.id   AF-A0A661XN42-F1
#
_cell.length_a   1.000
_cell.length_b   1.000
_cell.length_c   1.000
_cell.angle_alpha   90.00
_cell.angle_beta   90.00
_cell.angle_gamma   90.00
#
_symmetry.space_group_name_H-M   'P 1'
#
loop_
_entity.id
_entity.type
_entity.pdbx_description
1 polymer ?
#
loop_
_entity_poly.entity_id
_entity_poly.type
_entity_poly.pdbx_seq_one_letter_code
_entity_poly.pdbx_strand_id
1 'polypeptide(L)'
;MKTFNRVACTWAAILLLPALAFTQHFRVAEWDMTMDEIAAVETVDLETSDETAKGSTVVIAGLEFDVIYTFSGEEILTQEAYTKSFEDDASRDAAYVVLQEHLTSKYGAQSEGATDRWVRDDAVVSIEKSPATLTLRVENPESPEDRIARKKKVLEAYKISLMEEIGASKHPIRVKACSPFGNDFAKSVNVQVLFDYYGPTTIKYMWFTVAPYNDKGQKLKCNAKGHSSYTFEIMGPFRNSKITNDVSWDEIWKNPNVSCVKLTKLKVEYVDGKTYTYVSELSKIQWPHFMNTCN
;
A
#
# COMPACT_ATOMS: atom_id res chain seq x y z
N MET A 1 9.20 -18.59 -49.55
CA MET A 1 10.29 -19.25 -48.80
C MET A 1 10.61 -18.35 -47.61
N LYS A 2 10.10 -18.67 -46.40
CA LYS A 2 10.89 -18.94 -45.16
C LYS A 2 12.00 -17.88 -44.93
N THR A 3 12.07 -17.10 -43.85
CA THR A 3 11.79 -17.42 -42.43
C THR A 3 11.82 -16.16 -41.55
N PHE A 4 11.15 -16.28 -40.40
CA PHE A 4 11.19 -15.46 -39.19
C PHE A 4 12.59 -15.26 -38.57
N ASN A 5 12.79 -14.13 -37.88
CA ASN A 5 13.35 -13.99 -36.50
C ASN A 5 13.23 -12.50 -36.10
N ARG A 6 12.42 -12.06 -35.11
CA ARG A 6 12.53 -12.14 -33.63
C ARG A 6 13.96 -11.92 -33.12
N VAL A 7 14.29 -11.25 -32.02
CA VAL A 7 13.67 -10.45 -30.92
C VAL A 7 14.91 -10.01 -30.12
N ALA A 8 14.95 -8.80 -29.54
CA ALA A 8 15.52 -8.54 -28.21
C ALA A 8 15.50 -7.02 -27.91
N CYS A 9 14.37 -6.54 -27.38
CA CYS A 9 14.33 -5.28 -26.63
C CYS A 9 14.48 -5.68 -25.16
N THR A 10 15.68 -5.56 -24.62
CA THR A 10 16.03 -5.91 -23.25
C THR A 10 15.58 -4.78 -22.33
N TRP A 11 14.34 -4.81 -21.87
CA TRP A 11 13.93 -4.06 -20.67
C TRP A 11 14.23 -4.94 -19.47
N ALA A 12 15.47 -4.84 -18.97
CA ALA A 12 15.77 -5.24 -17.61
C ALA A 12 15.20 -4.15 -16.70
N ALA A 13 13.94 -4.30 -16.29
CA ALA A 13 13.46 -3.66 -15.07
C ALA A 13 14.23 -4.31 -13.91
N ILE A 14 15.30 -3.67 -13.50
CA ILE A 14 16.00 -3.96 -12.26
C ILE A 14 15.01 -3.63 -11.13
N LEU A 15 14.20 -4.62 -10.75
CA LEU A 15 13.64 -4.67 -9.42
C LEU A 15 14.82 -4.96 -8.49
N LEU A 16 15.45 -3.88 -8.01
CA LEU A 16 16.21 -3.91 -6.77
C LEU A 16 15.20 -4.21 -5.66
N LEU A 17 14.90 -5.49 -5.45
CA LEU A 17 14.56 -5.96 -4.12
C LEU A 17 15.85 -5.84 -3.31
N PRO A 18 15.97 -4.94 -2.32
CA PRO A 18 17.09 -5.02 -1.40
C PRO A 18 16.99 -6.39 -0.72
N ALA A 19 18.03 -7.18 -0.94
CA ALA A 19 18.26 -8.39 -0.18
C ALA A 19 18.14 -8.06 1.30
N LEU A 20 17.36 -8.89 2.01
CA LEU A 20 17.25 -8.92 3.46
C LEU A 20 18.63 -9.08 4.09
N ALA A 21 19.32 -7.96 4.30
CA ALA A 21 20.29 -7.83 5.36
C ALA A 21 19.47 -7.61 6.63
N PHE A 22 19.61 -8.49 7.61
CA PHE A 22 19.20 -8.23 8.99
C PHE A 22 20.05 -7.06 9.53
N THR A 23 19.75 -5.84 9.09
CA THR A 23 20.05 -4.65 9.87
C THR A 23 19.01 -4.63 10.97
N GLN A 24 19.45 -4.76 12.23
CA GLN A 24 18.62 -4.40 13.37
C GLN A 24 18.30 -2.91 13.23
N HIS A 25 17.21 -2.61 12.53
CA HIS A 25 16.67 -1.27 12.46
C HIS A 25 16.23 -0.92 13.89
N PHE A 26 16.56 0.30 14.30
CA PHE A 26 16.14 0.80 15.61
C PHE A 26 14.61 1.03 15.57
N ARG A 27 14.08 1.22 14.37
CA ARG A 27 12.66 1.35 14.08
C ARG A 27 12.16 0.00 13.59
N VAL A 28 11.09 -0.48 14.20
CA VAL A 28 10.32 -1.60 13.64
C VAL A 28 9.32 -1.05 12.62
N ALA A 29 8.81 0.17 12.84
CA ALA A 29 8.01 0.93 11.90
C ALA A 29 8.83 1.88 11.00
N GLU A 30 8.54 1.91 9.71
CA GLU A 30 9.00 2.97 8.80
C GLU A 30 8.18 4.24 9.04
N TRP A 31 8.79 5.42 8.79
CA TRP A 31 8.13 6.70 9.07
C TRP A 31 6.79 6.87 8.34
N ASP A 32 6.63 6.26 7.18
CA ASP A 32 5.46 6.37 6.32
C ASP A 32 4.37 5.34 6.61
N MET A 33 4.57 4.44 7.58
CA MET A 33 3.56 3.50 8.03
C MET A 33 2.42 4.23 8.77
N THR A 34 1.21 3.77 8.51
CA THR A 34 -0.01 4.18 9.19
C THR A 34 -0.11 3.53 10.57
N MET A 35 -0.97 4.08 11.43
CA MET A 35 -1.26 3.49 12.74
C MET A 35 -1.78 2.05 12.64
N ASP A 36 -2.61 1.75 11.65
CA ASP A 36 -3.16 0.39 11.42
C ASP A 36 -2.07 -0.59 10.96
N GLU A 37 -1.15 -0.14 10.10
CA GLU A 37 -0.02 -0.96 9.66
C GLU A 37 0.91 -1.28 10.82
N ILE A 38 1.18 -0.31 11.71
CA ILE A 38 1.98 -0.53 12.92
C ILE A 38 1.27 -1.49 13.86
N ALA A 39 -0.03 -1.30 14.11
CA ALA A 39 -0.81 -2.20 14.95
C ALA A 39 -0.84 -3.65 14.42
N ALA A 40 -0.70 -3.84 13.11
CA ALA A 40 -0.66 -5.16 12.48
C ALA A 40 0.69 -5.88 12.64
N VAL A 41 1.79 -5.15 12.82
CA VAL A 41 3.15 -5.73 12.93
C VAL A 41 3.74 -5.67 14.34
N GLU A 42 3.23 -4.80 15.19
CA GLU A 42 3.74 -4.54 16.53
C GLU A 42 2.64 -4.77 17.56
N THR A 43 2.74 -5.92 18.25
CA THR A 43 1.76 -6.36 19.24
C THR A 43 2.32 -6.25 20.64
N VAL A 44 2.17 -5.08 21.26
CA VAL A 44 2.04 -4.98 22.72
C VAL A 44 1.00 -3.91 23.02
N ASP A 45 -0.10 -4.30 23.66
CA ASP A 45 -0.97 -3.33 24.34
C ASP A 45 -0.17 -2.77 25.51
N LEU A 46 0.62 -1.72 25.26
CA LEU A 46 1.15 -0.92 26.36
C LEU A 46 -0.06 -0.33 27.08
N GLU A 47 -0.07 -0.37 28.41
CA GLU A 47 -1.08 0.31 29.23
C GLU A 47 -0.91 1.84 29.11
N THR A 48 -1.20 2.39 27.93
CA THR A 48 -1.19 3.83 27.67
C THR A 48 -2.62 4.34 27.64
N SER A 49 -2.89 5.43 28.36
CA SER A 49 -4.20 6.10 28.34
C SER A 49 -4.44 6.95 27.09
N ASP A 50 -3.53 6.92 26.12
CA ASP A 50 -3.52 7.77 24.93
C ASP A 50 -3.86 6.95 23.67
N GLU A 51 -5.02 7.22 23.07
CA GLU A 51 -5.47 6.58 21.84
C GLU A 51 -4.56 6.91 20.63
N THR A 52 -3.72 7.94 20.75
CA THR A 52 -2.77 8.37 19.72
C THR A 52 -1.37 7.76 19.88
N ALA A 53 -1.22 6.77 20.76
CA ALA A 53 0.01 6.04 20.97
C ALA A 53 -0.12 4.56 20.61
N LYS A 54 0.94 4.01 20.04
CA LYS A 54 1.16 2.56 19.89
C LYS A 54 2.54 2.23 20.41
N GLY A 55 2.75 0.99 20.84
CA GLY A 55 4.08 0.61 21.28
C GLY A 55 4.39 -0.87 21.20
N SER A 56 5.65 -1.16 21.49
CA SER A 56 6.26 -2.47 21.30
C SER A 56 7.51 -2.57 22.16
N THR A 57 7.90 -3.78 22.52
CA THR A 57 9.17 -4.02 23.21
C THR A 57 10.23 -4.45 22.21
N VAL A 58 11.38 -3.77 22.21
CA VAL A 58 12.51 -4.06 21.31
C VAL A 58 13.80 -4.24 22.10
N VAL A 59 14.79 -4.89 21.50
CA VAL A 59 16.14 -5.03 22.07
C VAL A 59 17.14 -4.23 21.23
N ILE A 60 17.75 -3.21 21.82
CA ILE A 60 18.74 -2.33 21.19
C ILE A 60 20.05 -2.44 21.95
N ALA A 61 21.13 -2.82 21.26
CA ALA A 61 22.45 -3.04 21.87
C ALA A 61 22.42 -3.99 23.09
N GLY A 62 21.51 -4.97 23.09
CA GLY A 62 21.33 -5.92 24.20
C GLY A 62 20.49 -5.40 25.37
N LEU A 63 19.96 -4.19 25.28
CA LEU A 63 19.07 -3.58 26.28
C LEU A 63 17.62 -3.65 25.80
N GLU A 64 16.70 -3.99 26.68
CA GLU A 64 15.26 -4.02 26.41
C GLU A 64 14.66 -2.60 26.55
N PHE A 65 13.90 -2.18 25.54
CA PHE A 65 13.23 -0.89 25.50
C PHE A 65 11.74 -1.07 25.17
N ASP A 66 10.90 -0.29 25.84
CA ASP A 66 9.53 -0.07 25.42
C ASP A 66 9.49 1.13 24.48
N VAL A 67 9.13 0.89 23.23
CA VAL A 67 9.00 1.87 22.16
C VAL A 67 7.57 2.38 22.11
N ILE A 68 7.41 3.69 22.02
CA ILE A 68 6.17 4.40 21.88
C ILE A 68 6.26 5.24 20.60
N TYR A 69 5.27 5.09 19.73
CA TYR A 69 5.06 5.92 18.55
C TYR A 69 3.97 6.93 18.85
N THR A 70 4.25 8.21 18.63
CA THR A 70 3.26 9.29 18.74
C THR A 70 2.87 9.74 17.34
N PHE A 71 1.57 9.87 17.10
CA PHE A 71 1.04 10.21 15.78
C PHE A 71 0.50 11.65 15.72
N SER A 72 0.56 12.25 14.54
CA SER A 72 -0.20 13.44 14.17
C SER A 72 -1.11 13.09 13.00
N GLY A 73 -2.38 12.78 13.29
CA GLY A 73 -3.25 12.14 12.32
C GLY A 73 -2.80 10.71 12.01
N GLU A 74 -2.50 10.40 10.75
CA GLU A 74 -2.03 9.08 10.31
C GLU A 74 -0.49 8.95 10.23
N GLU A 75 0.25 10.03 10.48
CA GLU A 75 1.71 10.05 10.32
C GLU A 75 2.42 9.99 11.68
N ILE A 76 3.49 9.19 11.76
CA ILE A 76 4.35 9.14 12.95
C ILE A 76 5.09 10.47 13.10
N LEU A 77 4.91 11.14 14.23
CA LEU A 77 5.59 12.38 14.59
C LEU A 77 6.93 12.09 15.27
N THR A 78 6.90 11.24 16.29
CA THR A 78 8.07 10.88 17.11
C THR A 78 8.03 9.40 17.47
N GLN A 79 9.22 8.81 17.61
CA GLN A 79 9.41 7.51 18.21
C GLN A 79 10.26 7.70 19.47
N GLU A 80 9.76 7.27 20.61
CA GLU A 80 10.49 7.29 21.88
C GLU A 80 10.65 5.86 22.39
N ALA A 81 11.80 5.53 22.95
CA ALA A 81 12.09 4.21 23.47
C ALA A 81 12.69 4.36 24.87
N TYR A 82 12.11 3.69 25.84
CA TYR A 82 12.49 3.82 27.25
C TYR A 82 13.00 2.48 27.77
N THR A 83 14.14 2.48 28.46
CA THR A 83 14.57 1.27 29.19
C THR A 83 13.67 1.03 30.39
N LYS A 84 13.59 -0.23 30.82
CA LYS A 84 13.18 -0.54 32.20
C LYS A 84 14.10 0.17 33.20
N SER A 85 13.59 0.41 34.41
CA SER A 85 14.36 1.06 35.48
C SER A 85 15.62 0.27 35.81
N PHE A 86 16.76 0.96 35.90
CA PHE A 86 18.02 0.38 36.36
C PHE A 86 18.04 0.27 37.89
N GLU A 87 18.71 -0.76 38.42
CA GLU A 87 18.85 -0.99 39.86
C GLU A 87 19.78 0.04 40.53
N ASP A 88 20.78 0.52 39.79
CA ASP A 88 21.77 1.49 40.26
C ASP A 88 22.34 2.37 39.12
N ASP A 89 23.00 3.47 39.52
CA ASP A 89 23.63 4.43 38.62
C ASP A 89 24.74 3.81 37.76
N ALA A 90 25.49 2.83 38.30
CA ALA A 90 26.63 2.24 37.60
C ALA A 90 26.17 1.39 36.40
N SER A 91 25.10 0.64 36.58
CA SER A 91 24.46 -0.19 35.56
C SER A 91 23.86 0.68 34.45
N ARG A 92 23.18 1.78 34.81
CA ARG A 92 22.68 2.77 33.85
C ARG A 92 23.82 3.40 33.05
N ASP A 93 24.91 3.77 33.72
CA ASP A 93 26.04 4.45 33.09
C ASP A 93 26.80 3.52 32.13
N ALA A 94 26.92 2.23 32.48
CA ALA A 94 27.45 1.22 31.58
C ALA A 94 26.54 1.01 30.34
N ALA A 95 25.23 0.92 30.55
CA ALA A 95 24.25 0.81 29.47
C ALA A 95 24.29 2.02 28.52
N TYR A 96 24.46 3.22 29.08
CA TYR A 96 24.59 4.46 28.31
C TYR A 96 25.82 4.43 27.39
N VAL A 97 26.98 3.99 27.87
CA VAL A 97 28.20 3.86 27.03
C VAL A 97 27.99 2.88 25.88
N VAL A 98 27.42 1.69 26.18
CA VAL A 98 27.10 0.68 25.16
C VAL A 98 26.17 1.25 24.08
N LEU A 99 25.19 2.04 24.51
CA LEU A 99 24.23 2.67 23.60
C LEU A 99 24.89 3.76 22.74
N GLN A 100 25.77 4.59 23.31
CA GLN A 100 26.53 5.59 22.56
C GLN A 100 27.41 4.95 21.49
N GLU A 101 28.11 3.86 21.82
CA GLU A 101 28.92 3.10 20.86
C GLU A 101 28.07 2.51 19.73
N HIS A 102 26.92 1.91 20.07
CA HIS A 102 25.99 1.37 19.10
C HIS A 102 25.45 2.44 18.15
N LEU A 103 25.00 3.57 18.69
CA LEU A 103 24.50 4.69 17.87
C LEU A 103 25.59 5.29 17.00
N THR A 104 26.81 5.43 17.53
CA THR A 104 27.95 5.97 16.76
C THR A 104 28.33 5.04 15.61
N SER A 105 28.31 3.72 15.84
CA SER A 105 28.54 2.74 14.78
C SER A 105 27.46 2.79 13.69
N LYS A 106 26.23 3.19 14.01
CA LYS A 106 25.07 3.13 13.11
C LYS A 106 24.78 4.43 12.37
N TYR A 107 24.91 5.55 13.07
CA TYR A 107 24.56 6.89 12.59
C TYR A 107 25.80 7.76 12.33
N GLY A 108 27.00 7.27 12.63
CA GLY A 108 28.25 8.01 12.47
C GLY A 108 28.60 8.81 13.72
N ALA A 109 29.51 9.79 13.57
CA ALA A 109 29.93 10.63 14.68
C ALA A 109 28.76 11.45 15.26
N GLN A 110 28.84 11.78 16.54
CA GLN A 110 27.91 12.71 17.18
C GLN A 110 27.94 14.07 16.47
N SER A 111 26.80 14.76 16.47
CA SER A 111 26.72 16.11 15.91
C SER A 111 27.61 17.07 16.70
N GLU A 112 28.34 17.92 15.99
CA GLU A 112 29.28 18.87 16.59
C GLU A 112 28.58 19.75 17.64
N GLY A 113 29.09 19.73 18.88
CA GLY A 113 28.55 20.52 20.00
C GLY A 113 27.42 19.87 20.81
N ALA A 114 27.01 18.62 20.53
CA ALA A 114 26.03 17.90 21.34
C ALA A 114 26.58 16.55 21.84
N THR A 115 26.48 16.31 23.16
CA THR A 115 27.04 15.09 23.79
C THR A 115 26.21 13.83 23.59
N ASP A 116 25.01 13.95 23.01
CA ASP A 116 24.00 12.88 22.98
C ASP A 116 23.09 12.94 21.76
N ARG A 117 23.60 13.43 20.64
CA ARG A 117 22.80 13.62 19.42
C ARG A 117 23.54 13.11 18.19
N TRP A 118 22.84 12.32 17.40
CA TRP A 118 23.27 11.80 16.11
C TRP A 118 22.30 12.26 15.03
N VAL A 119 22.83 12.74 13.91
CA VAL A 119 22.02 13.23 12.79
C VAL A 119 22.42 12.49 11.53
N ARG A 120 21.43 11.90 10.87
CA ARG A 120 21.54 11.28 9.55
C ARG A 120 20.39 11.80 8.68
N ASP A 121 20.54 11.72 7.36
CA ASP A 121 19.59 12.25 6.37
C ASP A 121 18.10 11.91 6.66
N ASP A 122 17.83 10.80 7.35
CA ASP A 122 16.50 10.26 7.66
C ASP A 122 16.15 10.18 9.16
N ALA A 123 17.03 10.65 10.06
CA ALA A 123 16.80 10.60 11.51
C ALA A 123 17.61 11.62 12.31
N VAL A 124 16.99 12.17 13.33
CA VAL A 124 17.68 12.71 14.50
C VAL A 124 17.49 11.73 15.65
N VAL A 125 18.58 11.22 16.21
CA VAL A 125 18.54 10.34 17.38
C VAL A 125 19.18 11.05 18.55
N SER A 126 18.54 11.02 19.71
CA SER A 126 19.12 11.53 20.95
C SER A 126 18.92 10.59 22.11
N ILE A 127 19.88 10.59 23.05
CA ILE A 127 19.75 9.91 24.34
C ILE A 127 19.50 10.95 25.42
N GLU A 128 18.49 10.73 26.25
CA GLU A 128 18.29 11.44 27.49
C GLU A 128 18.53 10.50 28.68
N LYS A 129 19.37 10.95 29.61
CA LYS A 129 19.71 10.21 30.83
C LYS A 129 18.89 10.76 31.99
N SER A 130 18.08 9.91 32.60
CA SER A 130 17.30 10.21 33.80
C SER A 130 17.83 9.39 35.00
N PRO A 131 17.45 9.72 36.26
CA PRO A 131 17.96 9.03 37.45
C PRO A 131 17.82 7.50 37.42
N ALA A 132 16.77 6.96 36.81
CA ALA A 132 16.54 5.50 36.77
C ALA A 132 16.39 4.93 35.35
N THR A 133 16.41 5.75 34.30
CA THR A 133 16.08 5.31 32.94
C THR A 133 16.98 5.96 31.89
N LEU A 134 17.07 5.31 30.73
CA LEU A 134 17.57 5.91 29.51
C LEU A 134 16.41 6.04 28.53
N THR A 135 16.26 7.22 27.94
CA THR A 135 15.29 7.50 26.90
C THR A 135 16.02 7.71 25.59
N LEU A 136 15.65 6.93 24.58
CA LEU A 136 16.06 7.11 23.20
C LEU A 136 14.93 7.81 22.47
N ARG A 137 15.20 9.00 21.95
CA ARG A 137 14.25 9.73 21.12
C ARG A 137 14.73 9.72 19.69
N VAL A 138 13.84 9.36 18.79
CA VAL A 138 14.06 9.38 17.35
C VAL A 138 13.01 10.26 16.71
N GLU A 139 13.50 11.31 16.06
CA GLU A 139 12.70 12.30 15.36
C GLU A 139 12.98 12.22 13.87
N ASN A 140 11.95 12.47 13.06
CA ASN A 140 12.15 12.68 11.65
C ASN A 140 12.70 14.11 11.46
N PRO A 141 13.83 14.32 10.77
CA PRO A 141 14.33 15.66 10.50
C PRO A 141 13.39 16.47 9.59
N GLU A 142 12.52 15.79 8.84
CA GLU A 142 11.50 16.39 7.98
C GLU A 142 10.18 16.56 8.75
N SER A 143 9.57 17.74 8.64
CA SER A 143 8.27 18.01 9.25
C SER A 143 7.17 17.10 8.65
N PRO A 144 6.10 16.76 9.41
CA PRO A 144 4.96 16.04 8.86
C PRO A 144 4.38 16.71 7.60
N GLU A 145 4.33 18.05 7.57
CA GLU A 145 3.84 18.82 6.43
C GLU A 145 4.69 18.63 5.17
N ASP A 146 6.02 18.66 5.32
CA ASP A 146 6.95 18.45 4.21
C ASP A 146 6.87 17.02 3.67
N ARG A 147 6.74 16.02 4.56
CA ARG A 147 6.52 14.62 4.17
C ARG A 147 5.24 14.44 3.37
N ILE A 148 4.13 15.04 3.82
CA ILE A 148 2.86 15.03 3.11
C ILE A 148 3.00 15.73 1.76
N ALA A 149 3.69 16.87 1.70
CA ALA A 149 3.96 17.58 0.45
C ALA A 149 4.80 16.75 -0.53
N ARG A 150 5.82 16.04 -0.04
CA ARG A 150 6.64 15.11 -0.83
C ARG A 150 5.81 13.95 -1.38
N LYS A 151 5.03 13.26 -0.53
CA LYS A 151 4.11 12.18 -0.95
C LYS A 151 3.16 12.69 -2.04
N LYS A 152 2.57 13.87 -1.84
CA LYS A 152 1.69 14.52 -2.83
C LYS A 152 2.40 14.82 -4.15
N LYS A 153 3.64 15.33 -4.11
CA LYS A 153 4.45 15.62 -5.31
C LYS A 153 4.79 14.35 -6.08
N VAL A 154 5.18 13.27 -5.39
CA VAL A 154 5.46 11.96 -6.01
C VAL A 154 4.19 11.40 -6.65
N LEU A 155 3.06 11.44 -5.93
CA LEU A 155 1.77 10.99 -6.45
C LEU A 155 1.34 11.79 -7.68
N GLU A 156 1.56 13.10 -7.70
CA GLU A 156 1.20 13.94 -8.84
C GLU A 156 2.11 13.69 -10.05
N ALA A 157 3.42 13.54 -9.85
CA ALA A 157 4.35 13.15 -10.92
C ALA A 157 3.97 11.78 -11.51
N TYR A 158 3.59 10.82 -10.67
CA TYR A 158 3.13 9.51 -11.09
C TYR A 158 1.82 9.58 -11.89
N LYS A 159 0.86 10.40 -11.47
CA LYS A 159 -0.37 10.65 -12.25
C LYS A 159 -0.04 11.22 -13.64
N ILE A 160 0.90 12.16 -13.73
CA ILE A 160 1.31 12.74 -15.01
C ILE A 160 1.91 11.66 -15.93
N SER A 161 2.88 10.88 -15.45
CA SER A 161 3.49 9.82 -16.26
C SER A 161 2.47 8.76 -16.69
N LEU A 162 1.53 8.41 -15.81
CA LEU A 162 0.47 7.47 -16.14
C LEU A 162 -0.48 8.02 -17.22
N MET A 163 -0.80 9.31 -17.17
CA MET A 163 -1.62 9.97 -18.18
C MET A 163 -0.92 10.05 -19.54
N GLU A 164 0.41 10.24 -19.57
CA GLU A 164 1.22 10.18 -20.80
C GLU A 164 1.21 8.76 -21.41
N GLU A 165 1.39 7.73 -20.57
CA GLU A 165 1.31 6.33 -21.01
C GLU A 165 -0.08 6.01 -21.57
N ILE A 166 -1.15 6.47 -20.91
CA ILE A 166 -2.52 6.33 -21.40
C ILE A 166 -2.70 7.03 -22.75
N GLY A 167 -2.18 8.25 -22.91
CA GLY A 167 -2.23 9.00 -24.16
C GLY A 167 -1.49 8.30 -25.31
N ALA A 168 -0.40 7.59 -25.02
CA ALA A 168 0.33 6.77 -25.97
C ALA A 168 -0.29 5.38 -26.20
N SER A 169 -1.19 4.94 -25.31
CA SER A 169 -1.76 3.60 -25.33
C SER A 169 -2.87 3.44 -26.38
N LYS A 170 -2.90 2.30 -27.08
CA LYS A 170 -4.04 1.89 -27.91
C LYS A 170 -5.26 1.45 -27.08
N HIS A 171 -5.14 1.43 -25.76
CA HIS A 171 -6.16 0.96 -24.85
C HIS A 171 -6.64 2.14 -23.99
N PRO A 172 -7.68 2.87 -24.42
CA PRO A 172 -8.11 4.10 -23.75
C PRO A 172 -8.90 3.90 -22.44
N ILE A 173 -9.12 2.66 -22.02
CA ILE A 173 -9.89 2.32 -20.81
C ILE A 173 -8.93 1.93 -19.70
N ARG A 174 -9.25 2.35 -18.47
CA ARG A 174 -8.54 1.90 -17.27
C ARG A 174 -9.52 1.42 -16.22
N VAL A 175 -9.53 0.13 -15.93
CA VAL A 175 -10.29 -0.50 -14.85
C VAL A 175 -9.51 -0.33 -13.55
N LYS A 176 -10.12 0.35 -12.59
CA LYS A 176 -9.54 0.66 -11.27
C LYS A 176 -9.94 -0.33 -10.20
N ALA A 177 -11.12 -0.92 -10.31
CA ALA A 177 -11.58 -1.93 -9.38
C ALA A 177 -12.60 -2.85 -10.07
N CYS A 178 -12.64 -4.10 -9.60
CA CYS A 178 -13.73 -5.03 -9.83
C CYS A 178 -13.89 -5.84 -8.54
N SER A 179 -14.83 -5.44 -7.69
CA SER A 179 -14.94 -5.95 -6.32
C SER A 179 -16.33 -6.50 -6.06
N PRO A 180 -16.44 -7.60 -5.28
CA PRO A 180 -17.70 -7.91 -4.66
C PRO A 180 -18.00 -6.88 -3.57
N PHE A 181 -19.28 -6.60 -3.35
CA PHE A 181 -19.75 -5.98 -2.12
C PHE A 181 -21.00 -6.69 -1.63
N GLY A 182 -21.14 -6.76 -0.32
CA GLY A 182 -22.16 -7.59 0.33
C GLY A 182 -23.48 -6.87 0.54
N ASN A 183 -24.56 -7.66 0.51
CA ASN A 183 -25.73 -7.41 1.34
C ASN A 183 -25.85 -8.61 2.31
N ASP A 184 -25.36 -8.42 3.55
CA ASP A 184 -25.29 -9.48 4.57
C ASP A 184 -26.66 -10.12 4.86
N PHE A 185 -27.75 -9.38 4.64
CA PHE A 185 -29.11 -9.87 4.85
C PHE A 185 -29.57 -10.85 3.76
N ALA A 186 -29.12 -10.69 2.51
CA ALA A 186 -29.61 -11.46 1.37
C ALA A 186 -28.72 -12.65 0.99
N LYS A 187 -27.54 -12.79 1.63
CA LYS A 187 -26.48 -13.75 1.22
C LYS A 187 -26.20 -13.68 -0.28
N SER A 188 -26.35 -12.48 -0.84
CA SER A 188 -26.17 -12.19 -2.24
C SER A 188 -24.94 -11.31 -2.41
N VAL A 189 -24.25 -11.55 -3.51
CA VAL A 189 -23.02 -10.85 -3.87
C VAL A 189 -23.37 -9.88 -4.97
N ASN A 190 -23.14 -8.60 -4.69
CA ASN A 190 -23.22 -7.52 -5.66
C ASN A 190 -21.82 -7.31 -6.25
N VAL A 191 -21.73 -6.64 -7.40
CA VAL A 191 -20.47 -6.37 -8.08
C VAL A 191 -20.36 -4.89 -8.40
N GLN A 192 -19.24 -4.28 -8.04
CA GLN A 192 -18.88 -2.93 -8.45
C GLN A 192 -17.72 -3.00 -9.44
N VAL A 193 -17.77 -2.15 -10.47
CA VAL A 193 -16.64 -1.91 -11.37
C VAL A 193 -16.39 -0.41 -11.45
N LEU A 194 -15.16 -0.01 -11.11
CA LEU A 194 -14.68 1.36 -11.26
C LEU A 194 -13.80 1.45 -12.50
N PHE A 195 -14.06 2.41 -13.39
CA PHE A 195 -13.22 2.60 -14.56
C PHE A 195 -13.17 4.05 -15.06
N ASP A 196 -12.07 4.39 -15.69
CA ASP A 196 -11.89 5.64 -16.43
C ASP A 196 -11.86 5.37 -17.93
N TYR A 197 -12.21 6.40 -18.70
CA TYR A 197 -12.11 6.40 -20.15
C TYR A 197 -11.43 7.67 -20.66
N TYR A 198 -10.41 7.49 -21.49
CA TYR A 198 -9.53 8.55 -22.00
C TYR A 198 -9.47 8.61 -23.53
N GLY A 199 -10.32 7.84 -24.22
CA GLY A 199 -10.25 7.72 -25.68
C GLY A 199 -10.97 8.86 -26.40
N PRO A 200 -10.58 9.13 -27.66
CA PRO A 200 -11.12 10.27 -28.43
C PRO A 200 -12.57 10.04 -28.91
N THR A 201 -12.98 8.78 -29.08
CA THR A 201 -14.31 8.43 -29.60
C THR A 201 -15.26 8.12 -28.45
N THR A 202 -16.49 8.64 -28.44
CA THR A 202 -17.44 8.30 -27.36
C THR A 202 -17.78 6.80 -27.35
N ILE A 203 -17.80 6.16 -26.18
CA ILE A 203 -18.30 4.80 -26.04
C ILE A 203 -19.82 4.83 -25.91
N LYS A 204 -20.50 3.97 -26.69
CA LYS A 204 -21.95 3.78 -26.68
C LYS A 204 -22.38 2.65 -25.73
N TYR A 205 -21.69 1.50 -25.78
CA TYR A 205 -21.98 0.36 -24.90
C TYR A 205 -20.72 -0.29 -24.38
N MET A 206 -20.79 -0.86 -23.18
CA MET A 206 -19.77 -1.75 -22.64
C MET A 206 -20.41 -2.99 -22.05
N TRP A 207 -19.75 -4.13 -22.22
CA TRP A 207 -20.12 -5.40 -21.60
C TRP A 207 -18.98 -5.93 -20.73
N PHE A 208 -19.19 -5.93 -19.42
CA PHE A 208 -18.25 -6.49 -18.44
C PHE A 208 -18.64 -7.92 -18.11
N THR A 209 -17.77 -8.90 -18.39
CA THR A 209 -17.98 -10.28 -17.95
C THR A 209 -17.10 -10.60 -16.76
N VAL A 210 -17.72 -11.01 -15.66
CA VAL A 210 -17.07 -11.30 -14.39
C VAL A 210 -17.30 -12.74 -13.92
N ALA A 211 -16.46 -13.23 -13.03
CA ALA A 211 -16.57 -14.56 -12.42
C ALA A 211 -16.28 -14.51 -10.91
N PRO A 212 -17.01 -15.26 -10.07
CA PRO A 212 -16.83 -15.28 -8.63
C PRO A 212 -15.81 -16.34 -8.19
N TYR A 213 -15.09 -16.06 -7.10
CA TYR A 213 -14.09 -16.94 -6.50
C TYR A 213 -14.21 -16.96 -4.98
N ASN A 214 -13.77 -18.05 -4.34
CA ASN A 214 -13.56 -18.11 -2.89
C ASN A 214 -12.15 -17.61 -2.50
N ASP A 215 -11.90 -17.62 -1.20
CA ASP A 215 -10.63 -17.26 -0.53
C ASP A 215 -9.45 -18.12 -1.01
N LYS A 216 -9.73 -19.35 -1.47
CA LYS A 216 -8.75 -20.27 -2.06
C LYS A 216 -8.56 -20.09 -3.57
N GLY A 217 -9.14 -19.05 -4.17
CA GLY A 217 -9.02 -18.77 -5.61
C GLY A 217 -9.77 -19.76 -6.51
N GLN A 218 -10.72 -20.53 -5.99
CA GLN A 218 -11.53 -21.48 -6.75
C GLN A 218 -12.77 -20.79 -7.32
N LYS A 219 -13.03 -21.00 -8.62
CA LYS A 219 -14.18 -20.43 -9.31
C LYS A 219 -15.49 -21.04 -8.79
N LEU A 220 -16.45 -20.19 -8.42
CA LEU A 220 -17.74 -20.60 -7.87
C LEU A 220 -18.89 -20.49 -8.88
N LYS A 221 -20.05 -21.02 -8.49
CA LYS A 221 -21.33 -20.93 -9.22
C LYS A 221 -22.38 -20.23 -8.36
N CYS A 222 -23.35 -19.59 -9.01
CA CYS A 222 -24.57 -19.13 -8.34
C CYS A 222 -25.39 -20.34 -7.91
N ASN A 223 -25.77 -20.44 -6.63
CA ASN A 223 -26.52 -21.61 -6.15
C ASN A 223 -27.92 -21.68 -6.75
N ALA A 224 -28.56 -20.52 -6.98
CA ALA A 224 -29.93 -20.45 -7.49
C ALA A 224 -30.03 -20.62 -9.02
N LYS A 225 -29.06 -20.07 -9.78
CA LYS A 225 -29.12 -20.00 -11.25
C LYS A 225 -28.05 -20.84 -11.96
N GLY A 226 -27.10 -21.43 -11.23
CA GLY A 226 -26.06 -22.32 -11.75
C GLY A 226 -24.92 -21.66 -12.55
N HIS A 227 -25.02 -20.37 -12.89
CA HIS A 227 -23.99 -19.69 -13.69
C HIS A 227 -22.70 -19.44 -12.89
N SER A 228 -21.54 -19.59 -13.55
CA SER A 228 -20.20 -19.32 -13.00
C SER A 228 -19.55 -18.04 -13.54
N SER A 229 -20.30 -17.30 -14.36
CA SER A 229 -19.90 -16.01 -14.90
C SER A 229 -21.14 -15.21 -15.21
N TYR A 230 -21.04 -13.89 -15.16
CA TYR A 230 -22.14 -13.00 -15.50
C TYR A 230 -21.62 -11.87 -16.40
N THR A 231 -22.43 -11.44 -17.37
CA THR A 231 -22.09 -10.30 -18.24
C THR A 231 -23.07 -9.18 -18.00
N PHE A 232 -22.55 -8.03 -17.63
CA PHE A 232 -23.32 -6.81 -17.46
C PHE A 232 -23.18 -5.91 -18.67
N GLU A 233 -24.25 -5.22 -19.02
CA GLU A 233 -24.25 -4.17 -20.03
C GLU A 233 -24.41 -2.81 -19.35
N ILE A 234 -23.61 -1.83 -19.77
CA ILE A 234 -23.85 -0.42 -19.50
C ILE A 234 -23.94 0.35 -20.81
N MET A 235 -24.84 1.33 -20.82
CA MET A 235 -25.04 2.24 -21.94
C MET A 235 -24.48 3.62 -21.59
N GLY A 236 -23.75 4.19 -22.54
CA GLY A 236 -23.16 5.52 -22.45
C GLY A 236 -24.16 6.65 -22.71
N PRO A 237 -23.67 7.85 -23.05
CA PRO A 237 -22.33 8.10 -23.60
C PRO A 237 -21.23 8.17 -22.55
N PHE A 238 -20.17 7.36 -22.69
CA PHE A 238 -18.93 7.53 -21.92
C PHE A 238 -17.93 8.33 -22.77
N ARG A 239 -17.69 9.57 -22.36
CA ARG A 239 -16.77 10.50 -23.00
C ARG A 239 -15.45 10.51 -22.24
N ASN A 240 -14.39 10.98 -22.91
CA ASN A 240 -13.14 11.28 -22.21
C ASN A 240 -13.45 12.28 -21.09
N SER A 241 -13.27 11.82 -19.85
CA SER A 241 -13.48 12.65 -18.68
C SER A 241 -12.49 12.24 -17.60
N LYS A 242 -12.12 13.20 -16.74
CA LYS A 242 -11.29 12.94 -15.56
C LYS A 242 -12.11 12.35 -14.39
N ILE A 243 -13.36 11.96 -14.64
CA ILE A 243 -14.28 11.43 -13.63
C ILE A 243 -14.27 9.91 -13.75
N THR A 244 -14.11 9.25 -12.61
CA THR A 244 -14.23 7.79 -12.51
C THR A 244 -15.68 7.40 -12.60
N ASN A 245 -15.97 6.47 -13.51
CA ASN A 245 -17.27 5.88 -13.66
C ASN A 245 -17.39 4.74 -12.64
N ASP A 246 -18.50 4.76 -11.91
CA ASP A 246 -18.85 3.75 -10.93
C ASP A 246 -20.14 3.08 -11.38
N VAL A 247 -20.07 1.77 -11.60
CA VAL A 247 -21.20 0.96 -12.01
C VAL A 247 -21.31 -0.25 -11.09
N SER A 248 -22.51 -0.46 -10.58
CA SER A 248 -22.81 -1.54 -9.67
C SER A 248 -23.99 -2.37 -10.15
N TRP A 249 -23.98 -3.64 -9.78
CA TRP A 249 -25.09 -4.56 -10.05
C TRP A 249 -25.36 -5.44 -8.84
N ASP A 250 -26.63 -5.57 -8.51
CA ASP A 250 -27.08 -6.24 -7.31
C ASP A 250 -27.54 -7.68 -7.56
N GLU A 251 -27.36 -8.53 -6.55
CA GLU A 251 -27.83 -9.92 -6.49
C GLU A 251 -27.30 -10.85 -7.59
N ILE A 252 -26.02 -10.76 -7.92
CA ILE A 252 -25.42 -11.47 -9.04
C ILE A 252 -25.18 -12.94 -8.74
N TRP A 253 -24.67 -13.21 -7.54
CA TRP A 253 -24.49 -14.57 -7.04
C TRP A 253 -25.15 -14.72 -5.67
N LYS A 254 -26.11 -15.64 -5.56
CA LYS A 254 -26.58 -16.15 -4.28
C LYS A 254 -25.66 -17.29 -3.85
N ASN A 255 -24.50 -16.95 -3.32
CA ASN A 255 -23.52 -17.91 -2.80
C ASN A 255 -22.65 -17.23 -1.72
N PRO A 256 -22.75 -17.63 -0.44
CA PRO A 256 -22.05 -16.97 0.66
C PRO A 256 -20.53 -17.23 0.65
N ASN A 257 -20.04 -18.18 -0.15
CA ASN A 257 -18.62 -18.51 -0.19
C ASN A 257 -17.82 -17.64 -1.18
N VAL A 258 -18.47 -16.68 -1.84
CA VAL A 258 -17.80 -15.75 -2.74
C VAL A 258 -17.12 -14.68 -1.90
N SER A 259 -15.79 -14.62 -1.97
CA SER A 259 -14.98 -13.58 -1.32
C SER A 259 -14.35 -12.62 -2.33
N CYS A 260 -14.30 -13.01 -3.61
CA CYS A 260 -13.63 -12.23 -4.65
C CYS A 260 -14.31 -12.38 -6.02
N VAL A 261 -14.14 -11.38 -6.88
CA VAL A 261 -14.68 -11.35 -8.26
C VAL A 261 -13.56 -10.95 -9.21
N LYS A 262 -13.44 -11.63 -10.35
CA LYS A 262 -12.50 -11.26 -11.43
C LYS A 262 -13.23 -10.76 -12.65
N LEU A 263 -12.72 -9.71 -13.26
CA LEU A 263 -13.06 -9.31 -14.62
C LEU A 263 -12.40 -10.29 -15.60
N THR A 264 -13.19 -10.93 -16.47
CA THR A 264 -12.71 -11.97 -17.41
C THR A 264 -12.85 -11.55 -18.87
N LYS A 265 -13.67 -10.55 -19.17
CA LYS A 265 -13.79 -9.93 -20.49
C LYS A 265 -14.37 -8.53 -20.37
N LEU A 266 -13.91 -7.62 -21.22
CA LEU A 266 -14.59 -6.36 -21.48
C LEU A 266 -14.81 -6.20 -22.98
N LYS A 267 -16.06 -6.05 -23.42
CA LYS A 267 -16.40 -5.66 -24.79
C LYS A 267 -16.84 -4.20 -24.80
N VAL A 268 -16.48 -3.46 -25.84
CA VAL A 268 -16.80 -2.05 -26.02
C VAL A 268 -17.36 -1.84 -27.41
N GLU A 269 -18.40 -1.01 -27.52
CA GLU A 269 -18.93 -0.49 -28.78
C GLU A 269 -18.91 1.04 -28.74
N TYR A 270 -18.31 1.64 -29.76
CA TYR A 270 -18.21 3.09 -29.90
C TYR A 270 -19.38 3.65 -30.69
N VAL A 271 -19.62 4.97 -30.58
CA VAL A 271 -20.70 5.64 -31.33
C VAL A 271 -20.54 5.58 -32.85
N ASP A 272 -19.33 5.33 -33.36
CA ASP A 272 -19.04 5.12 -34.77
C ASP A 272 -19.27 3.67 -35.23
N GLY A 273 -19.80 2.81 -34.36
CA GLY A 273 -20.10 1.41 -34.62
C GLY A 273 -18.90 0.46 -34.51
N LYS A 274 -17.68 0.96 -34.27
CA LYS A 274 -16.52 0.09 -34.03
C LYS A 274 -16.69 -0.65 -32.71
N THR A 275 -16.15 -1.87 -32.66
CA THR A 275 -16.13 -2.67 -31.43
C THR A 275 -14.73 -3.15 -31.09
N TYR A 276 -14.46 -3.34 -29.80
CA TYR A 276 -13.24 -3.94 -29.31
C TYR A 276 -13.53 -4.90 -28.16
N THR A 277 -12.80 -6.00 -28.06
CA THR A 277 -12.96 -6.97 -26.97
C THR A 277 -11.62 -7.26 -26.30
N TYR A 278 -11.53 -6.94 -25.02
CA TYR A 278 -10.41 -7.26 -24.13
C TYR A 278 -10.64 -8.61 -23.47
N VAL A 279 -9.79 -9.59 -23.77
CA VAL A 279 -9.70 -10.88 -23.06
C VAL A 279 -8.27 -11.13 -22.62
N SER A 280 -7.36 -11.37 -23.58
CA SER A 280 -5.93 -11.55 -23.32
C SER A 280 -5.20 -10.25 -22.95
N GLU A 281 -5.84 -9.11 -23.16
CA GLU A 281 -5.27 -7.77 -22.95
C GLU A 281 -5.86 -7.06 -21.74
N LEU A 282 -6.61 -7.77 -20.89
CA LEU A 282 -7.18 -7.17 -19.68
C LEU A 282 -6.12 -6.57 -18.77
N SER A 283 -4.93 -7.17 -18.67
CA SER A 283 -3.81 -6.62 -17.91
C SER A 283 -3.34 -5.26 -18.42
N LYS A 284 -3.52 -4.96 -19.71
CA LYS A 284 -3.12 -3.68 -20.31
C LYS A 284 -4.08 -2.53 -20.01
N ILE A 285 -5.27 -2.85 -19.49
CA ILE A 285 -6.27 -1.86 -19.08
C ILE A 285 -6.49 -1.82 -17.58
N GLN A 286 -5.70 -2.54 -16.79
CA GLN A 286 -5.77 -2.46 -15.34
C GLN A 286 -5.04 -1.22 -14.85
N TRP A 287 -5.58 -0.54 -13.85
CA TRP A 287 -4.84 0.47 -13.11
C TRP A 287 -3.63 -0.20 -12.44
N PRO A 288 -2.46 0.46 -12.31
CA PRO A 288 -1.24 -0.23 -11.85
C PRO A 288 -1.34 -0.90 -10.46
N HIS A 289 -2.22 -0.40 -9.59
CA HIS A 289 -2.48 -0.98 -8.27
C HIS A 289 -3.71 -1.89 -8.23
N PHE A 290 -4.46 -1.98 -9.33
CA PHE A 290 -5.60 -2.88 -9.42
C PHE A 290 -5.13 -4.28 -9.81
N MET A 291 -5.19 -5.19 -8.84
CA MET A 291 -4.90 -6.60 -9.06
C MET A 291 -6.21 -7.34 -9.37
N ASN A 292 -6.39 -7.79 -10.61
CA ASN A 292 -7.54 -8.60 -11.01
C ASN A 292 -7.32 -10.09 -10.65
N THR A 293 -6.95 -10.33 -9.40
CA THR A 293 -6.55 -11.63 -8.85
C THR A 293 -7.36 -11.94 -7.60
N CYS A 294 -7.46 -13.23 -7.26
CA CYS A 294 -8.25 -13.72 -6.12
C CYS A 294 -7.40 -14.83 -5.51
N ASN A 295 -6.39 -14.42 -4.74
CA ASN A 295 -5.37 -15.25 -4.13
C ASN A 295 -4.44 -14.36 -3.31
#